data_AF-A0A1M5SCJ7-F1
#
_entry.id   AF-A0A1M5SCJ7-F1
#
_cell.length_a   1.000
_cell.length_b   1.000
_cell.length_c   1.000
_cell.angle_alpha   90.00
_cell.angle_beta   90.00
_cell.angle_gamma   90.00
#
_symmetry.space_group_name_H-M   'P 1'
#
loop_
_entity.id
_entity.type
_entity.pdbx_description
1 polymer ?
#
loop_
_entity_poly.entity_id
_entity_poly.type
_entity_poly.pdbx_seq_one_letter_code
_entity_poly.pdbx_strand_id
1 'polypeptide(L)' 'MKSEDYIKLDSFLKLVGAVQTGGEAKMLIQDGNVKVNGSIETRRGKKLYKNDKVEFNGEFFIVGE' A
#
# COMPACT_ATOMS: atom_id res chain seq x y z
N MET A 1 11.46 -9.98 21.48
CA MET A 1 11.55 -9.86 20.00
C MET A 1 10.41 -8.94 19.58
N LYS A 2 10.67 -7.66 19.26
CA LYS A 2 9.63 -6.80 18.68
C LYS A 2 9.47 -7.24 17.23
N SER A 3 8.44 -8.02 16.92
CA SER A 3 7.95 -8.12 15.55
C SER A 3 7.50 -6.72 15.18
N GLU A 4 8.24 -6.02 14.33
CA GLU A 4 7.73 -4.79 13.73
C GLU A 4 6.45 -5.17 12.98
N ASP A 5 5.31 -4.71 13.51
CA ASP A 5 4.01 -4.92 12.87
C ASP A 5 4.06 -4.24 11.50
N TYR A 6 3.90 -5.05 10.45
CA TYR A 6 3.86 -4.59 9.08
C TYR A 6 2.56 -5.05 8.45
N ILE A 7 2.13 -4.29 7.44
CA ILE A 7 1.03 -4.68 6.55
C ILE A 7 1.56 -4.76 5.13
N LYS A 8 1.05 -5.69 4.32
CA LYS A 8 1.40 -5.74 2.89
C LYS A 8 0.65 -4.64 2.14
N LEU A 9 1.28 -4.05 1.13
CA LEU A 9 0.70 -2.97 0.34
C LEU A 9 -0.69 -3.31 -0.23
N ASP A 10 -0.88 -4.50 -0.80
CA ASP A 10 -2.19 -4.92 -1.31
C ASP A 10 -3.28 -4.98 -0.22
N SER A 11 -2.89 -5.47 0.96
CA SER A 11 -3.76 -5.60 2.12
C SER A 11 -4.10 -4.24 2.71
N PHE A 12 -3.13 -3.32 2.71
CA PHE A 12 -3.31 -1.95 3.17
C PHE A 12 -4.24 -1.16 2.27
N LEU A 13 -4.06 -1.21 0.94
CA LEU A 13 -4.96 -0.53 -0.01
C LEU A 13 -6.41 -0.99 0.18
N LYS A 14 -6.63 -2.28 0.42
CA LYS A 14 -7.95 -2.81 0.74
C LYS A 14 -8.47 -2.31 2.09
N LEU A 15 -7.61 -2.31 3.11
CA LEU A 15 -7.96 -1.87 4.47
C LEU A 15 -8.46 -0.42 4.49
N VAL A 16 -7.79 0.47 3.75
CA VAL A 16 -8.15 1.90 3.67
C VAL A 16 -9.26 2.20 2.67
N GLY A 17 -9.82 1.16 2.03
CA GLY A 17 -10.89 1.31 1.04
C GLY A 17 -10.46 1.90 -0.31
N ALA A 18 -9.16 2.02 -0.56
CA ALA A 18 -8.63 2.50 -1.84
C ALA A 18 -8.94 1.53 -3.01
N VAL A 19 -9.15 0.25 -2.69
CA VAL A 19 -9.55 -0.80 -3.64
C VAL A 19 -10.58 -1.72 -2.99
N GLN A 20 -11.43 -2.35 -3.81
CA GLN A 20 -12.48 -3.25 -3.32
C GLN A 20 -12.00 -4.70 -3.20
N THR A 21 -11.03 -5.10 -4.02
CA THR A 21 -10.54 -6.49 -4.06
C THR A 21 -9.01 -6.59 -4.09
N GLY A 22 -8.47 -7.75 -3.70
CA GLY A 22 -7.03 -8.01 -3.82
C GLY A 22 -6.55 -8.18 -5.27
N GLY A 23 -7.46 -8.56 -6.19
CA GLY A 23 -7.15 -8.65 -7.62
C GLY A 23 -6.95 -7.27 -8.25
N GLU A 24 -7.83 -6.33 -7.91
CA GLU A 24 -7.70 -4.91 -8.26
C GLU A 24 -6.40 -4.31 -7.71
N ALA A 25 -6.11 -4.54 -6.42
CA ALA A 25 -4.86 -4.11 -5.80
C ALA A 25 -3.63 -4.61 -6.57
N LYS A 26 -3.61 -5.89 -6.96
CA LYS A 26 -2.52 -6.49 -7.72
C LYS A 26 -2.33 -5.76 -9.06
N MET A 27 -3.39 -5.55 -9.84
CA MET A 27 -3.29 -4.90 -11.14
C MET A 27 -2.77 -3.48 -11.01
N LEU A 28 -3.38 -2.65 -10.15
CA LEU A 28 -3.00 -1.25 -9.97
C LEU A 28 -1.56 -1.08 -9.51
N ILE A 29 -1.11 -1.92 -8.57
CA ILE A 29 0.28 -1.92 -8.11
C ILE A 29 1.21 -2.31 -9.27
N GLN A 30 0.94 -3.40 -9.99
CA GLN A 30 1.79 -3.85 -11.10
C GLN A 30 1.86 -2.85 -12.26
N ASP A 31 0.77 -2.12 -12.51
CA ASP A 31 0.68 -1.08 -13.52
C ASP A 31 1.37 0.24 -13.09
N GLY A 32 1.90 0.31 -11.87
CA GLY A 32 2.64 1.47 -11.37
C GLY A 32 1.75 2.64 -10.94
N ASN A 33 0.46 2.39 -10.67
CA ASN A 33 -0.49 3.43 -10.23
C ASN A 33 -0.37 3.79 -8.74
N VAL A 34 0.52 3.12 -8.01
CA VAL A 34 0.70 3.30 -6.57
C VAL A 34 2.12 3.75 -6.28
N LYS A 35 2.26 4.75 -5.41
CA LYS A 35 3.57 5.16 -4.87
C LYS A 35 3.65 4.86 -3.39
N VAL A 36 4.84 4.49 -2.93
CA VAL A 36 5.17 4.38 -1.51
C VAL A 36 6.33 5.33 -1.26
N ASN A 37 6.16 6.27 -0.33
CA ASN A 37 7.14 7.30 0.02
C ASN A 37 7.66 8.06 -1.21
N GLY A 38 6.75 8.39 -2.14
CA GLY A 38 7.05 9.16 -3.35
C GLY A 38 7.65 8.35 -4.51
N SER A 39 7.94 7.06 -4.35
CA SER A 39 8.45 6.20 -5.41
C SER A 39 7.37 5.24 -5.91
N ILE A 40 7.26 5.07 -7.23
CA ILE A 40 6.37 4.05 -7.82
C ILE A 40 6.76 2.67 -7.27
N GLU A 41 5.78 1.95 -6.74
CA GLU A 41 5.97 0.61 -6.20
C GLU A 41 5.12 -0.39 -6.97
N THR A 42 5.77 -1.43 -7.50
CA THR A 42 5.12 -2.48 -8.31
C THR A 42 5.05 -3.84 -7.61
N ARG A 43 5.56 -3.93 -6.39
CA ARG A 43 5.52 -5.14 -5.57
C ARG A 43 4.33 -5.10 -4.62
N ARG A 44 3.28 -5.85 -4.94
CA ARG A 44 2.10 -5.97 -4.07
C ARG A 44 2.39 -6.46 -2.65
N GLY A 45 3.43 -7.30 -2.53
CA GLY A 45 3.92 -7.84 -1.26
C GLY A 45 4.88 -6.92 -0.51
N LYS A 46 5.07 -5.68 -0.96
CA LYS A 46 5.85 -4.67 -0.25
C LYS A 46 5.32 -4.56 1.18
N LYS A 47 6.20 -4.79 2.14
CA LYS A 47 5.92 -4.55 3.55
C LYS A 47 5.91 -3.04 3.79
N LEU A 48 4.83 -2.59 4.38
CA LEU A 48 4.66 -1.23 4.86
C LEU A 48 4.73 -1.23 6.37
N TYR A 49 5.40 -0.22 6.91
CA TYR A 49 5.63 -0.01 8.33
C TYR A 49 4.94 1.29 8.77
N LYS A 50 4.81 1.47 10.08
CA LYS A 50 4.23 2.69 10.64
C LYS A 50 4.87 3.94 10.03
N ASN A 51 4.03 4.92 9.67
CA ASN A 51 4.37 6.17 8.99
C ASN A 51 4.78 6.04 7.50
N ASP A 52 4.78 4.84 6.90
CA ASP A 52 4.88 4.75 5.45
C ASP A 52 3.68 5.45 4.81
N LYS A 53 3.96 6.25 3.77
CA LYS A 53 2.99 7.03 3.02
C LYS A 53 2.70 6.36 1.69
N VAL A 54 1.47 5.93 1.49
CA VAL A 54 0.98 5.38 0.22
C VAL A 54 0.19 6.45 -0.52
N GLU A 55 0.49 6.62 -1.80
CA GLU A 55 -0.25 7.51 -2.70
C GLU A 55 -0.94 6.67 -3.78
N PHE A 56 -2.24 6.89 -3.95
CA PHE A 56 -3.05 6.26 -4.99
C PHE A 56 -4.15 7.23 -5.43
N ASN A 57 -4.33 7.41 -6.73
CA ASN A 57 -5.38 8.28 -7.30
C ASN A 57 -5.40 9.74 -6.77
N GLY A 58 -4.24 10.26 -6.37
CA GLY A 58 -4.12 11.61 -5.78
C GLY A 58 -4.49 11.69 -4.29
N GLU A 59 -4.89 10.58 -3.69
CA GLU A 59 -5.12 10.44 -2.24
C GLU A 59 -3.90 9.88 -1.54
N PHE A 60 -3.77 10.20 -0.25
CA PHE A 60 -2.67 9.77 0.59
C PHE A 60 -3.18 9.01 1.80
N PHE A 61 -2.50 7.90 2.09
CA PHE A 61 -2.82 7.02 3.20
C PHE A 61 -1.56 6.79 4.03
N ILE A 62 -1.65 6.97 5.34
CA ILE A 62 -0.54 6.76 6.27
C ILE A 62 -0.78 5.47 7.04
N VAL A 63 0.27 4.66 7.15
CA VAL A 63 0.19 3.39 7.87
C VAL A 63 0.25 3.63 9.38
N GLY A 64 -0.80 3.21 10.08
CA GLY A 64 -0.90 3.29 11.54
C GLY A 64 -1.34 4.66 12.08
N GLU A 65 -1.94 5.49 11.22
CA GLU A 65 -2.76 6.66 11.62
C GLU A 65 -4.21 6.24 11.85
#